data_AF-A0A0N0N9A4-F1
#
_entry.id   AF-A0A0N0N9A4-F1
#
_cell.length_a   1.000
_cell.length_b   1.000
_cell.length_c   1.000
_cell.angle_alpha   90.00
_cell.angle_beta   90.00
_cell.angle_gamma   90.00
#
_symmetry.space_group_name_H-M   'P 1'
#
loop_
_entity.id
_entity.type
_entity.pdbx_description
1 polymer ?
#
loop_
_entity_poly.entity_id
_entity_poly.type
_entity_poly.pdbx_seq_one_letter_code
_entity_poly.pdbx_strand_id
1 'polypeptide(L)'
;MHDPTPDTGLGSFAAVLAGELPGAWTSTYHPDHGGANDHVALTDHVWDMNEIANTLAKRNVDHCAVLTRDDGTRLFVADQLGHGEGYLIAAMAPTDAPAEAFRGVREPDGIAVTADPFSAAEDITHDLLPRYDKALDQVRNNAARLTVPPAAEPEHVVMTWSGDALVVDKPDRPDIVQALTDYGFALDAESNVFVLSGDDSARQAASVRAAGHRLSELGVGVVLRNPPARPALGTTAVTPPNPPVTSPHRGR
;
A
#
# COMPACT_ATOMS: atom_id res chain seq x y z
N MET A 1 26.79 49.88 15.97
CA MET A 1 25.34 50.02 15.71
C MET A 1 25.15 49.63 14.26
N HIS A 2 24.90 48.34 14.03
CA HIS A 2 24.70 47.80 12.69
C HIS A 2 23.21 47.92 12.40
N ASP A 3 22.87 48.66 11.35
CA ASP A 3 21.52 48.74 10.82
C ASP A 3 21.20 47.37 10.20
N PRO A 4 20.11 46.67 10.58
CA PRO A 4 19.77 45.41 9.95
C PRO A 4 19.28 45.71 8.54
N THR A 5 20.15 45.54 7.54
CA THR A 5 19.70 45.35 6.16
C THR A 5 18.66 44.22 6.17
N PRO A 6 17.47 44.40 5.58
CA PRO A 6 16.52 43.30 5.46
C PRO A 6 17.22 42.13 4.77
N ASP A 7 17.32 41.00 5.47
CA ASP A 7 18.07 39.84 4.99
C ASP A 7 17.48 39.38 3.66
N THR A 8 18.26 39.43 2.58
CA THR A 8 17.83 38.91 1.25
C THR A 8 18.03 37.39 1.14
N GLY A 9 18.22 36.70 2.27
CA GLY A 9 18.59 35.28 2.35
C GLY A 9 17.40 34.32 2.40
N LEU A 10 17.71 33.02 2.52
CA LEU A 10 16.76 31.90 2.51
C LEU A 10 15.51 32.12 3.39
N GLY A 11 15.70 32.65 4.61
CA GLY A 11 14.59 32.89 5.54
C GLY A 11 13.54 33.88 4.99
N SER A 12 14.00 34.98 4.38
CA SER A 12 13.10 35.98 3.77
C SER A 12 12.46 35.47 2.49
N PHE A 13 13.21 34.75 1.66
CA PHE A 13 12.66 34.06 0.49
C PHE A 13 11.52 33.13 0.90
N ALA A 14 11.77 32.24 1.87
CA ALA A 14 10.78 31.29 2.36
C ALA A 14 9.56 31.98 2.99
N ALA A 15 9.76 33.10 3.69
CA ALA A 15 8.66 33.88 4.27
C ALA A 15 7.75 34.50 3.21
N VAL A 16 8.32 35.07 2.14
CA VAL A 16 7.53 35.59 1.01
C VAL A 16 6.85 34.44 0.27
N LEU A 17 7.59 33.36 0.00
CA LEU A 17 7.06 32.19 -0.71
C LEU A 17 5.81 31.60 -0.01
N ALA A 18 5.82 31.50 1.33
CA ALA A 18 4.65 31.06 2.08
C ALA A 18 3.42 31.95 1.86
N GLY A 19 3.59 33.25 1.64
CA GLY A 19 2.49 34.16 1.34
C GLY A 19 1.92 34.01 -0.07
N GLU A 20 2.73 33.53 -1.02
CA GLU A 20 2.35 33.42 -2.43
C GLU A 20 1.78 32.03 -2.80
N LEU A 21 2.08 30.99 -2.02
CA LEU A 21 1.56 29.65 -2.27
C LEU A 21 0.05 29.54 -2.01
N PRO A 22 -0.68 28.71 -2.78
CA PRO A 22 -2.11 28.49 -2.57
C PRO A 22 -2.38 27.77 -1.24
N GLY A 23 -3.32 28.32 -0.48
CA GLY A 23 -3.67 27.88 0.87
C GLY A 23 -3.03 28.76 1.94
N ALA A 24 -3.14 28.36 3.21
CA ALA A 24 -2.53 29.07 4.31
C ALA A 24 -1.20 28.40 4.68
N TRP A 25 -0.09 28.94 4.18
CA TRP A 25 1.25 28.46 4.51
C TRP A 25 1.94 29.35 5.54
N THR A 26 2.74 28.72 6.39
CA THR A 26 3.61 29.38 7.36
C THR A 26 5.05 28.93 7.12
N SER A 27 6.01 29.81 7.35
CA SER A 27 7.44 29.52 7.18
C SER A 27 8.13 29.44 8.53
N THR A 28 8.94 28.41 8.74
CA THR A 28 9.87 28.29 9.86
C THR A 28 11.29 28.20 9.32
N TYR A 29 12.12 29.19 9.63
CA TYR A 29 13.53 29.20 9.25
C TYR A 29 14.39 28.53 10.33
N HIS A 30 15.33 27.69 9.90
CA HIS A 30 16.28 26.96 10.72
C HIS A 30 17.70 27.42 10.38
N PRO A 31 18.31 28.31 11.19
CA PRO A 31 19.64 28.86 10.92
C PRO A 31 20.75 27.81 11.09
N ASP A 32 21.94 28.12 10.56
CA ASP A 32 23.15 27.36 10.88
C ASP A 32 23.58 27.63 12.32
N HIS A 33 23.51 26.60 13.16
CA HIS A 33 23.92 26.67 14.56
C HIS A 33 25.32 26.06 14.79
N GLY A 34 26.10 25.84 13.74
CA GLY A 34 27.50 25.38 13.84
C GLY A 34 27.62 23.89 14.16
N GLY A 35 26.74 23.06 13.60
CA GLY A 35 26.81 21.59 13.71
C GLY A 35 25.74 20.91 14.58
N ALA A 36 24.60 21.57 14.83
CA ALA A 36 23.45 20.90 15.45
C ALA A 36 22.83 19.90 14.45
N ASN A 37 22.53 18.68 14.93
CA ASN A 37 21.94 17.59 14.12
C ASN A 37 20.47 17.85 13.69
N ASP A 38 19.92 19.02 13.99
CA ASP A 38 18.49 19.33 13.77
C ASP A 38 18.14 19.31 12.27
N HIS A 39 19.08 19.69 11.40
CA HIS A 39 18.90 19.63 9.95
C HIS A 39 18.85 18.18 9.43
N VAL A 40 19.57 17.25 10.05
CA VAL A 40 19.55 15.82 9.68
C VAL A 40 18.15 15.26 9.88
N ALA A 41 17.54 15.56 11.03
CA ALA A 41 16.17 15.14 11.32
C ALA A 41 15.17 15.71 10.30
N LEU A 42 15.36 16.94 9.82
CA LEU A 42 14.50 17.54 8.78
C LEU A 42 14.74 16.91 7.40
N THR A 43 16.00 16.67 7.03
CA THR A 43 16.33 16.04 5.75
C THR A 43 15.86 14.59 5.65
N ASP A 44 15.82 13.86 6.77
CA ASP A 44 15.27 12.48 6.82
C ASP A 44 13.78 12.42 6.46
N HIS A 45 13.07 13.54 6.59
CA HIS A 45 11.66 13.64 6.23
C HIS A 45 11.43 14.14 4.81
N VAL A 46 12.48 14.47 4.06
CA VAL A 46 12.35 14.81 2.63
C VAL A 46 11.89 13.57 1.88
N TRP A 47 10.76 13.70 1.18
CA TRP A 47 10.12 12.60 0.48
C TRP A 47 10.67 12.42 -0.94
N ASP A 48 11.34 13.42 -1.51
CA ASP A 48 12.07 13.26 -2.75
C ASP A 48 13.08 12.11 -2.63
N MET A 49 13.17 11.25 -3.65
CA MET A 49 14.15 10.16 -3.72
C MET A 49 15.07 10.29 -4.93
N ASN A 50 15.11 11.47 -5.55
CA ASN A 50 15.80 11.70 -6.81
C ASN A 50 16.90 12.77 -6.66
N GLU A 51 16.78 13.90 -7.35
CA GLU A 51 17.86 14.89 -7.48
C GLU A 51 18.15 15.60 -6.16
N ILE A 52 17.12 15.92 -5.37
CA ILE A 52 17.29 16.62 -4.11
C ILE A 52 17.84 15.67 -3.06
N ALA A 53 17.30 14.45 -2.92
CA ALA A 53 17.86 13.45 -2.01
C ALA A 53 19.33 13.13 -2.31
N ASN A 54 19.68 12.96 -3.59
CA ASN A 54 21.07 12.74 -4.01
C ASN A 54 21.98 13.93 -3.69
N THR A 55 21.45 15.15 -3.73
CA THR A 55 22.17 16.37 -3.38
C THR A 55 22.38 16.49 -1.88
N LEU A 56 21.34 16.23 -1.08
CA LEU A 56 21.37 16.18 0.39
C LEU A 56 22.29 15.07 0.91
N ALA A 57 22.38 13.94 0.23
CA ALA A 57 23.29 12.85 0.61
C ALA A 57 24.78 13.19 0.41
N LYS A 58 25.10 14.16 -0.45
CA LYS A 58 26.49 14.51 -0.81
C LYS A 58 27.05 15.68 -0.03
N ARG A 59 26.18 16.52 0.55
CA ARG A 59 26.59 17.76 1.21
C ARG A 59 25.66 18.06 2.37
N ASN A 60 26.25 18.56 3.45
CA ASN A 60 25.49 18.98 4.62
C ASN A 60 24.63 20.20 4.28
N VAL A 61 23.44 20.24 4.86
CA VAL A 61 22.59 21.43 4.88
C VAL A 61 22.95 22.22 6.12
N ASP A 62 23.49 23.42 5.91
CA ASP A 62 23.89 24.30 7.01
C ASP A 62 22.70 25.10 7.53
N HIS A 63 21.75 25.46 6.68
CA HIS A 63 20.48 26.07 7.06
C HIS A 63 19.36 25.71 6.08
N CYS A 64 18.13 25.71 6.56
CA CYS A 64 16.94 25.41 5.76
C CYS A 64 15.72 26.21 6.22
N ALA A 65 14.63 26.13 5.47
CA ALA A 65 13.32 26.52 5.94
C ALA A 65 12.30 25.41 5.68
N VAL A 66 11.29 25.32 6.54
CA VAL A 66 10.15 24.42 6.34
C VAL A 66 8.90 25.27 6.19
N LEU A 67 8.20 25.10 5.07
CA LEU A 67 6.87 25.66 4.87
C LEU A 67 5.84 24.63 5.33
N THR A 68 4.90 25.05 6.17
CA THR A 68 3.82 24.21 6.68
C THR A 68 2.48 24.82 6.30
N ARG A 69 1.67 24.06 5.57
CA ARG A 69 0.26 24.36 5.27
C ARG A 69 -0.60 23.99 6.49
N ASP A 70 -1.74 24.65 6.65
CA ASP A 70 -2.73 24.42 7.71
C ASP A 70 -3.19 22.95 7.85
N ASP A 71 -3.22 22.18 6.76
CA ASP A 71 -3.54 20.75 6.75
C ASP A 71 -2.37 19.83 7.17
N GLY A 72 -1.22 20.40 7.55
CA GLY A 72 -0.01 19.68 7.94
C GLY A 72 0.90 19.27 6.78
N THR A 73 0.55 19.62 5.53
CA THR A 73 1.42 19.45 4.36
C THR A 73 2.67 20.30 4.51
N ARG A 74 3.84 19.75 4.16
CA ARG A 74 5.13 20.41 4.42
C ARG A 74 6.04 20.40 3.20
N LEU A 75 6.69 21.54 2.94
CA LEU A 75 7.74 21.69 1.95
C LEU A 75 9.06 22.04 2.63
N PHE A 76 10.12 21.36 2.21
CA PHE A 76 11.49 21.67 2.60
C PHE A 76 12.11 22.63 1.59
N VAL A 77 12.78 23.66 2.08
CA VAL A 77 13.46 24.70 1.30
C VAL A 77 14.91 24.78 1.76
N ALA A 78 15.85 24.61 0.83
CA ALA A 78 17.28 24.78 1.09
C ALA A 78 17.97 25.50 -0.07
N ASP A 79 19.17 26.02 0.16
CA ASP A 79 19.96 26.60 -0.91
C ASP A 79 20.32 25.56 -1.98
N GLN A 80 20.40 26.01 -3.22
CA GLN A 80 20.98 25.17 -4.27
C GLN A 80 22.47 24.95 -3.99
N LEU A 81 22.84 23.69 -3.77
CA LEU A 81 24.21 23.31 -3.43
C LEU A 81 25.14 23.40 -4.66
N GLY A 82 25.78 24.55 -4.85
CA GLY A 82 26.68 24.86 -5.97
C GLY A 82 26.56 26.33 -6.38
N HIS A 83 27.34 26.80 -7.36
CA HIS A 83 27.33 28.21 -7.82
C HIS A 83 26.02 28.69 -8.50
N GLY A 84 24.88 28.05 -8.22
CA GLY A 84 23.57 28.44 -8.74
C GLY A 84 22.87 29.43 -7.81
N GLU A 85 22.34 30.50 -8.39
CA GLU A 85 21.41 31.39 -7.71
C GLU A 85 20.03 30.71 -7.67
N GLY A 86 19.59 30.24 -6.50
CA GLY A 86 18.29 29.59 -6.37
C GLY A 86 18.15 28.67 -5.16
N TYR A 87 17.01 28.00 -5.10
CA TYR A 87 16.60 27.16 -3.97
C TYR A 87 16.12 25.78 -4.43
N LEU A 88 16.33 24.79 -3.58
CA LEU A 88 15.80 23.44 -3.72
C LEU A 88 14.52 23.34 -2.90
N ILE A 89 13.44 22.87 -3.53
CA ILE A 89 12.13 22.68 -2.91
C ILE A 89 11.73 21.22 -3.01
N ALA A 90 11.45 20.58 -1.88
CA ALA A 90 11.03 19.18 -1.84
C ALA A 90 9.79 18.98 -0.97
N ALA A 91 8.94 18.02 -1.35
CA ALA A 91 7.87 17.54 -0.49
C ALA A 91 8.46 16.84 0.76
N MET A 92 7.83 17.01 1.91
CA MET A 92 8.16 16.24 3.12
C MET A 92 7.11 15.15 3.37
N ALA A 93 7.55 13.99 3.83
CA ALA A 93 6.64 12.90 4.15
C ALA A 93 5.72 13.29 5.33
N PRO A 94 4.43 12.89 5.31
CA PRO A 94 3.55 13.04 6.46
C PRO A 94 4.08 12.21 7.64
N THR A 95 4.05 12.79 8.85
CA THR A 95 4.61 12.17 10.07
C THR A 95 3.66 11.22 10.77
N ASP A 96 2.37 11.26 10.44
CA ASP A 96 1.29 10.52 11.08
C ASP A 96 0.91 9.22 10.34
N ALA A 97 1.50 8.97 9.17
CA ALA A 97 1.24 7.77 8.38
C ALA A 97 2.20 6.61 8.75
N PRO A 98 1.70 5.36 8.89
CA PRO A 98 2.56 4.20 9.10
C PRO A 98 3.40 3.89 7.85
N ALA A 99 4.57 3.29 8.03
CA ALA A 99 5.52 3.02 6.94
C ALA A 99 4.89 2.20 5.79
N GLU A 100 4.00 1.26 6.11
CA GLU A 100 3.29 0.43 5.14
C GLU A 100 2.38 1.25 4.20
N ALA A 101 1.91 2.42 4.65
CA ALA A 101 1.05 3.29 3.84
C ALA A 101 1.80 3.89 2.64
N PHE A 102 3.12 4.00 2.70
CA PHE A 102 3.96 4.50 1.61
C PHE A 102 4.20 3.47 0.51
N ARG A 103 3.85 2.19 0.73
CA ARG A 103 4.12 1.12 -0.24
C ARG A 103 3.44 1.38 -1.58
N GLY A 104 4.24 1.45 -2.65
CA GLY A 104 3.75 1.62 -4.02
C GLY A 104 3.27 3.05 -4.34
N VAL A 105 3.51 4.01 -3.45
CA VAL A 105 3.32 5.43 -3.74
C VAL A 105 4.56 5.94 -4.47
N ARG A 106 4.37 6.61 -5.59
CA ARG A 106 5.47 7.31 -6.27
C ARG A 106 5.80 8.57 -5.48
N GLU A 107 7.05 8.70 -5.07
CA GLU A 107 7.57 9.85 -4.35
C GLU A 107 7.48 11.12 -5.20
N PRO A 108 7.09 12.28 -4.62
CA PRO A 108 7.08 13.54 -5.35
C PRO A 108 8.50 14.03 -5.59
N ASP A 109 8.91 14.05 -6.86
CA ASP A 109 10.21 14.61 -7.26
C ASP A 109 10.31 16.10 -6.90
N GLY A 110 11.35 16.50 -6.20
CA GLY A 110 11.59 17.90 -5.87
C GLY A 110 11.97 18.74 -7.09
N ILE A 111 11.99 20.07 -6.90
CA ILE A 111 12.33 21.03 -7.97
C ILE A 111 13.40 22.02 -7.51
N ALA A 112 14.22 22.49 -8.44
CA ALA A 112 15.07 23.66 -8.23
C ALA A 112 14.36 24.89 -8.81
N VAL A 113 14.29 25.96 -8.03
CA VAL A 113 13.65 27.23 -8.39
C VAL A 113 14.64 28.38 -8.34
N THR A 114 14.35 29.43 -9.08
CA THR A 114 15.13 30.68 -8.99
C THR A 114 14.93 31.37 -7.65
N ALA A 115 15.78 32.35 -7.32
CA ALA A 115 15.65 33.13 -6.08
C ALA A 115 14.49 34.14 -6.09
N ASP A 116 13.68 34.20 -7.15
CA ASP A 116 12.45 35.01 -7.20
C ASP A 116 11.26 34.23 -6.59
N PRO A 117 10.70 34.66 -5.44
CA PRO A 117 9.65 33.92 -4.75
C PRO A 117 8.34 33.85 -5.54
N PHE A 118 8.05 34.82 -6.41
CA PHE A 118 6.84 34.83 -7.21
C PHE A 118 6.89 33.77 -8.33
N SER A 119 7.98 33.75 -9.10
CA SER A 119 8.22 32.70 -10.10
C SER A 119 8.29 31.31 -9.44
N ALA A 120 8.97 31.20 -8.30
CA ALA A 120 9.03 29.95 -7.54
C ALA A 120 7.65 29.47 -7.08
N ALA A 121 6.76 30.37 -6.66
CA ALA A 121 5.39 30.02 -6.27
C ALA A 121 4.59 29.47 -7.46
N GLU A 122 4.76 30.02 -8.66
CA GLU A 122 4.13 29.49 -9.87
C GLU A 122 4.63 28.07 -10.19
N ASP A 123 5.94 27.85 -10.16
CA ASP A 123 6.55 26.52 -10.40
C ASP A 123 6.04 25.50 -9.37
N ILE A 124 6.04 25.85 -8.08
CA ILE A 124 5.55 24.97 -7.02
C ILE A 124 4.06 24.66 -7.21
N THR A 125 3.26 25.67 -7.57
CA THR A 125 1.80 25.52 -7.74
C THR A 125 1.42 24.64 -8.92
N HIS A 126 2.13 24.77 -10.03
CA HIS A 126 1.77 24.08 -11.27
C HIS A 126 2.52 22.77 -11.49
N ASP A 127 3.63 22.53 -10.78
CA ASP A 127 4.42 21.30 -10.89
C ASP A 127 4.45 20.48 -9.60
N LEU A 128 5.07 21.00 -8.53
CA LEU A 128 5.34 20.20 -7.33
C LEU A 128 4.06 19.84 -6.56
N LEU A 129 3.18 20.80 -6.29
CA LEU A 129 1.97 20.58 -5.48
C LEU A 129 1.02 19.54 -6.08
N PRO A 130 0.70 19.54 -7.38
CA PRO A 130 -0.15 18.51 -7.98
C PRO A 130 0.39 17.09 -7.80
N ARG A 131 1.72 16.91 -7.87
CA ARG A 131 2.37 15.60 -7.66
C ARG A 131 2.37 15.22 -6.19
N TYR A 132 2.60 16.18 -5.31
CA TYR A 132 2.60 15.99 -3.86
C TYR A 132 1.20 15.65 -3.32
N ASP A 133 0.18 16.41 -3.70
CA ASP A 133 -1.22 16.18 -3.30
C ASP A 133 -1.68 14.77 -3.72
N LYS A 134 -1.34 14.35 -4.94
CA LYS A 134 -1.62 12.99 -5.42
C LYS A 134 -0.94 11.91 -4.57
N ALA A 135 0.30 12.12 -4.17
CA ALA A 135 1.03 11.17 -3.33
C ALA A 135 0.43 11.11 -1.91
N LEU A 136 0.09 12.26 -1.33
CA LEU A 136 -0.59 12.34 -0.02
C LEU A 136 -1.93 11.60 -0.04
N ASP A 137 -2.75 11.80 -1.05
CA ASP A 137 -4.02 11.10 -1.19
C ASP A 137 -3.83 9.59 -1.30
N GLN A 138 -2.79 9.14 -2.01
CA GLN A 138 -2.48 7.71 -2.09
C GLN A 138 -2.04 7.14 -0.73
N VAL A 139 -1.18 7.85 0.01
CA VAL A 139 -0.76 7.44 1.36
C VAL A 139 -1.94 7.40 2.33
N ARG A 140 -2.80 8.44 2.33
CA ARG A 140 -4.01 8.49 3.16
C ARG A 140 -4.94 7.31 2.87
N ASN A 141 -5.13 6.99 1.59
CA ASN A 141 -5.94 5.85 1.16
C ASN A 141 -5.32 4.50 1.59
N ASN A 142 -4.01 4.34 1.47
CA ASN A 142 -3.31 3.14 1.93
C ASN A 142 -3.41 3.00 3.46
N ALA A 143 -3.19 4.08 4.21
CA ALA A 143 -3.31 4.10 5.66
C ALA A 143 -4.72 3.72 6.11
N ALA A 144 -5.76 4.27 5.48
CA ALA A 144 -7.15 3.91 5.76
C ALA A 144 -7.39 2.39 5.59
N ARG A 145 -6.84 1.78 4.54
CA ARG A 145 -6.96 0.32 4.31
C ARG A 145 -6.24 -0.52 5.36
N LEU A 146 -5.17 -0.01 5.97
CA LEU A 146 -4.46 -0.70 7.05
C LEU A 146 -5.25 -0.69 8.36
N THR A 147 -6.08 0.34 8.57
CA THR A 147 -6.93 0.46 9.78
C THR A 147 -8.21 -0.37 9.72
N VAL A 148 -8.67 -0.75 8.52
CA VAL A 148 -9.82 -1.64 8.37
C VAL A 148 -9.37 -3.05 8.76
N PRO A 149 -9.94 -3.66 9.81
CA PRO A 149 -9.67 -5.06 10.13
C PRO A 149 -9.94 -5.90 8.90
N PRO A 150 -9.11 -6.92 8.58
CA PRO A 150 -9.48 -7.87 7.54
C PRO A 150 -10.89 -8.35 7.88
N ALA A 151 -11.81 -8.22 6.91
CA ALA A 151 -13.17 -8.71 7.09
C ALA A 151 -13.07 -10.13 7.64
N ALA A 152 -13.68 -10.39 8.80
CA ALA A 152 -13.69 -11.73 9.37
C ALA A 152 -14.08 -12.68 8.25
N GLU A 153 -13.21 -13.68 7.97
CA GLU A 153 -13.48 -14.62 6.90
C GLU A 153 -14.91 -15.15 7.11
N PRO A 154 -15.82 -14.95 6.15
CA PRO A 154 -17.19 -15.38 6.34
C PRO A 154 -17.15 -16.86 6.68
N GLU A 155 -17.83 -17.24 7.75
CA GLU A 155 -17.83 -18.63 8.18
C GLU A 155 -18.29 -19.51 7.00
N HIS A 156 -17.51 -20.54 6.69
CA HIS A 156 -17.75 -21.39 5.53
C HIS A 156 -18.04 -22.81 5.95
N VAL A 157 -19.12 -23.37 5.42
CA VAL A 157 -19.39 -24.80 5.50
C VAL A 157 -18.82 -25.48 4.25
N VAL A 158 -17.90 -26.41 4.47
CA VAL A 158 -17.31 -27.21 3.40
C VAL A 158 -18.11 -28.50 3.23
N MET A 159 -18.67 -28.68 2.03
CA MET A 159 -19.41 -29.86 1.62
C MET A 159 -18.54 -30.67 0.66
N THR A 160 -18.06 -31.83 1.09
CA THR A 160 -17.14 -32.67 0.32
C THR A 160 -17.86 -33.89 -0.22
N TRP A 161 -17.75 -34.16 -1.52
CA TRP A 161 -18.25 -35.40 -2.09
C TRP A 161 -17.42 -36.61 -1.60
N SER A 162 -18.11 -37.65 -1.16
CA SER A 162 -17.52 -38.94 -0.76
C SER A 162 -18.33 -40.06 -1.40
N GLY A 163 -17.89 -40.49 -2.59
CA GLY A 163 -18.68 -41.41 -3.41
C GLY A 163 -19.95 -40.74 -3.94
N ASP A 164 -21.10 -41.33 -3.64
CA ASP A 164 -22.43 -40.81 -3.95
C ASP A 164 -23.01 -39.93 -2.82
N ALA A 165 -22.35 -39.84 -1.67
CA ALA A 165 -22.78 -39.02 -0.55
C ALA A 165 -22.03 -37.68 -0.48
N LEU A 166 -22.67 -36.68 0.13
CA LEU A 166 -22.02 -35.42 0.48
C LEU A 166 -21.78 -35.37 1.98
N VAL A 167 -20.55 -35.06 2.40
CA VAL A 167 -20.12 -35.09 3.79
C VAL A 167 -19.71 -33.68 4.24
N VAL A 168 -20.13 -33.32 5.44
CA VAL A 168 -19.86 -32.02 6.09
C VAL A 168 -19.37 -32.29 7.50
N ASP A 169 -18.23 -31.70 7.88
CA ASP A 169 -17.76 -31.76 9.28
C ASP A 169 -18.79 -31.12 10.21
N LYS A 170 -19.02 -31.71 11.39
CA LYS A 170 -20.01 -31.18 12.33
C LYS A 170 -19.69 -29.72 12.70
N PRO A 171 -20.58 -28.77 12.37
CA PRO A 171 -20.42 -27.38 12.79
C PRO A 171 -20.66 -27.23 14.30
N ASP A 172 -19.92 -26.33 14.95
CA ASP A 172 -20.14 -25.99 16.37
C ASP A 172 -21.43 -25.18 16.59
N ARG A 173 -21.86 -24.46 15.54
CA ARG A 173 -23.02 -23.59 15.54
C ARG A 173 -24.34 -24.36 15.38
N PRO A 174 -25.28 -24.24 16.33
CA PRO A 174 -26.52 -25.02 16.32
C PRO A 174 -27.49 -24.62 15.20
N ASP A 175 -27.43 -23.38 14.72
CA ASP A 175 -28.26 -22.90 13.60
C ASP A 175 -27.78 -23.45 12.25
N ILE A 176 -26.47 -23.63 12.06
CA ILE A 176 -25.90 -24.34 10.91
C ILE A 176 -26.30 -25.83 10.95
N VAL A 177 -26.17 -26.47 12.12
CA VAL A 177 -26.59 -27.86 12.35
C VAL A 177 -28.07 -28.06 12.02
N GLN A 178 -28.93 -27.14 12.48
CA GLN A 178 -30.36 -27.19 12.19
C GLN A 178 -30.62 -27.06 10.68
N ALA A 179 -29.98 -26.10 10.01
CA ALA A 179 -30.12 -25.92 8.57
C ALA A 179 -29.71 -27.16 7.77
N LEU A 180 -28.60 -27.82 8.12
CA LEU A 180 -28.18 -29.06 7.47
C LEU A 180 -29.21 -30.18 7.70
N THR A 181 -29.69 -30.33 8.93
CA THR A 181 -30.65 -31.38 9.30
C THR A 181 -32.00 -31.21 8.59
N ASP A 182 -32.51 -29.97 8.51
CA ASP A 182 -33.79 -29.63 7.87
C ASP A 182 -33.82 -30.01 6.37
N TYR A 183 -32.66 -30.04 5.72
CA TYR A 183 -32.53 -30.36 4.29
C TYR A 183 -31.96 -31.76 4.02
N GLY A 184 -31.98 -32.64 5.02
CA GLY A 184 -31.77 -34.07 4.85
C GLY A 184 -30.36 -34.57 5.09
N PHE A 185 -29.46 -33.73 5.63
CA PHE A 185 -28.19 -34.22 6.15
C PHE A 185 -28.40 -34.92 7.48
N ALA A 186 -28.02 -36.18 7.59
CA ALA A 186 -28.08 -36.95 8.82
C ALA A 186 -26.72 -36.96 9.53
N LEU A 187 -26.70 -36.80 10.85
CA LEU A 187 -25.47 -36.94 11.63
C LEU A 187 -25.08 -38.43 11.70
N ASP A 188 -23.94 -38.78 11.14
CA ASP A 188 -23.25 -40.02 11.43
C ASP A 188 -22.52 -39.87 12.77
N ALA A 189 -23.04 -40.54 13.80
CA ALA A 189 -22.50 -40.46 15.16
C ALA A 189 -21.13 -41.14 15.31
N GLU A 190 -20.80 -42.11 14.44
CA GLU A 190 -19.51 -42.80 14.50
C GLU A 190 -18.38 -41.89 13.99
N SER A 191 -18.66 -41.16 12.91
CA SER A 191 -17.69 -40.30 12.22
C SER A 191 -17.78 -38.83 12.63
N ASN A 192 -18.82 -38.46 13.38
CA ASN A 192 -19.15 -37.08 13.79
C ASN A 192 -19.22 -36.09 12.61
N VAL A 193 -19.82 -36.54 11.50
CA VAL A 193 -20.04 -35.76 10.27
C VAL A 193 -21.51 -35.81 9.85
N PHE A 194 -21.95 -34.80 9.13
CA PHE A 194 -23.25 -34.76 8.47
C PHE A 194 -23.15 -35.37 7.08
N VAL A 195 -24.00 -36.33 6.77
CA VAL A 195 -24.00 -37.07 5.50
C VAL A 195 -25.34 -36.90 4.80
N LEU A 196 -25.29 -36.55 3.51
CA LEU A 196 -26.43 -36.54 2.60
C LEU A 196 -26.26 -37.65 1.56
N SER A 197 -26.96 -38.77 1.74
CA SER A 197 -26.90 -39.95 0.86
C SER A 197 -27.52 -39.69 -0.53
N GLY A 198 -26.99 -40.37 -1.55
CA GLY A 198 -27.21 -40.06 -2.96
C GLY A 198 -28.09 -41.03 -3.75
N ASP A 199 -29.15 -41.59 -3.16
CA ASP A 199 -30.02 -42.55 -3.88
C ASP A 199 -30.77 -41.91 -5.07
N ASP A 200 -30.94 -40.58 -5.05
CA ASP A 200 -31.53 -39.77 -6.12
C ASP A 200 -30.74 -38.46 -6.27
N SER A 201 -29.95 -38.36 -7.33
CA SER A 201 -29.07 -37.20 -7.58
C SER A 201 -29.83 -35.89 -7.80
N ALA A 202 -31.07 -35.93 -8.30
CA ALA A 202 -31.88 -34.73 -8.48
C ALA A 202 -32.40 -34.21 -7.13
N ARG A 203 -32.86 -35.11 -6.26
CA ARG A 203 -33.22 -34.76 -4.87
C ARG A 203 -32.02 -34.28 -4.08
N GLN A 204 -30.88 -34.95 -4.21
CA GLN A 204 -29.65 -34.57 -3.53
C GLN A 204 -29.21 -33.16 -3.95
N ALA A 205 -29.21 -32.85 -5.25
CA ALA A 205 -28.89 -31.51 -5.75
C ALA A 205 -29.89 -30.45 -5.28
N ALA A 206 -31.17 -30.80 -5.12
CA ALA A 206 -32.18 -29.89 -4.56
C ALA A 206 -31.92 -29.62 -3.07
N SER A 207 -31.63 -30.64 -2.28
CA SER A 207 -31.24 -30.52 -0.87
C SER A 207 -30.00 -29.65 -0.67
N VAL A 208 -28.95 -29.84 -1.48
CA VAL A 208 -27.73 -29.03 -1.41
C VAL A 208 -28.01 -27.56 -1.71
N ARG A 209 -28.83 -27.26 -2.74
CA ARG A 209 -29.20 -25.89 -3.06
C ARG A 209 -30.04 -25.24 -1.96
N ALA A 210 -30.99 -25.97 -1.38
CA ALA A 210 -31.84 -25.47 -0.31
C ALA A 210 -31.04 -25.21 0.98
N ALA A 211 -30.15 -26.14 1.35
CA ALA A 211 -29.22 -25.96 2.46
C ALA A 211 -28.29 -24.75 2.21
N GLY A 212 -27.72 -24.63 1.02
CA GLY A 212 -26.86 -23.50 0.65
C GLY A 212 -27.57 -22.15 0.73
N HIS A 213 -28.82 -22.08 0.27
CA HIS A 213 -29.63 -20.87 0.41
C HIS A 213 -29.85 -20.50 1.88
N ARG A 214 -30.24 -21.47 2.71
CA ARG A 214 -30.47 -21.23 4.13
C ARG A 214 -29.20 -20.81 4.88
N LEU A 215 -28.06 -21.42 4.56
CA LEU A 215 -26.77 -21.03 5.12
C LEU A 215 -26.38 -19.61 4.72
N SER A 216 -26.66 -19.21 3.48
CA SER A 216 -26.39 -17.85 3.02
C SER A 216 -27.22 -16.79 3.75
N GLU A 217 -28.47 -17.10 4.12
CA GLU A 217 -29.31 -16.22 4.96
C GLU A 217 -28.74 -16.03 6.37
N LEU A 218 -27.94 -16.99 6.86
CA LEU A 218 -27.23 -16.92 8.14
C LEU A 218 -25.85 -16.24 8.03
N GLY A 219 -25.50 -15.72 6.85
CA GLY A 219 -24.19 -15.13 6.58
C GLY A 219 -23.06 -16.16 6.42
N VAL A 220 -23.40 -17.44 6.20
CA VAL A 220 -22.45 -18.55 6.09
C VAL A 220 -22.30 -18.93 4.61
N GLY A 221 -21.08 -18.90 4.09
CA GLY A 221 -20.81 -19.32 2.73
C GLY A 221 -20.73 -20.85 2.61
N VAL A 222 -21.03 -21.41 1.43
CA VAL A 222 -20.90 -22.85 1.17
C VAL A 222 -19.83 -23.10 0.12
N VAL A 223 -18.93 -24.03 0.42
CA VAL A 223 -17.88 -24.47 -0.52
C VAL A 223 -18.11 -25.95 -0.84
N LEU A 224 -18.39 -26.25 -2.10
CA LEU A 224 -18.50 -27.62 -2.59
C LEU A 224 -17.13 -28.12 -3.05
N ARG A 225 -16.63 -29.22 -2.48
CA ARG A 225 -15.36 -29.84 -2.85
C ARG A 225 -15.62 -31.22 -3.46
N ASN A 226 -14.98 -31.48 -4.59
CA ASN A 226 -14.78 -32.86 -5.02
C ASN A 226 -13.58 -33.45 -4.26
N PRO A 227 -13.61 -34.76 -3.93
CA PRO A 227 -12.46 -35.42 -3.38
C PRO A 227 -11.31 -35.31 -4.39
N PRO A 228 -10.05 -35.18 -3.93
CA PRO A 228 -8.92 -35.19 -4.84
C PRO A 228 -8.97 -36.48 -5.65
N ALA A 229 -8.88 -36.37 -6.97
CA ALA A 229 -8.78 -37.54 -7.84
C ALA A 229 -7.65 -38.42 -7.31
N ARG A 230 -7.98 -39.68 -6.97
CA ARG A 230 -7.00 -40.70 -6.60
C ARG A 230 -5.88 -40.66 -7.66
N PRO A 231 -4.60 -40.58 -7.29
CA PRO A 231 -3.52 -40.71 -8.27
C PRO A 231 -3.75 -42.04 -9.00
N ALA A 232 -3.94 -41.97 -10.32
CA ALA A 232 -3.98 -43.18 -11.13
C ALA A 232 -2.69 -43.97 -10.86
N LEU A 233 -2.85 -45.28 -10.59
CA LEU A 233 -1.72 -46.19 -10.46
C LEU A 233 -0.77 -46.00 -11.65
N GLY A 234 0.51 -45.82 -11.31
CA GLY A 234 1.62 -45.36 -12.16
C GLY A 234 1.46 -45.55 -13.66
N THR A 235 1.36 -44.42 -14.38
CA THR A 235 1.97 -44.33 -15.69
C THR A 235 3.21 -43.48 -15.53
N THR A 236 4.38 -44.12 -15.60
CA THR A 236 5.68 -43.46 -15.63
C THR A 236 5.68 -42.40 -16.74
N ALA A 237 5.91 -41.15 -16.37
CA ALA A 237 6.14 -40.08 -17.33
C ALA A 237 7.44 -40.37 -18.09
N VAL A 238 7.36 -40.45 -19.42
CA VAL A 238 8.53 -40.55 -20.29
C VAL A 238 9.25 -39.20 -20.29
N THR A 239 10.50 -39.20 -19.86
CA THR A 239 11.38 -38.03 -19.84
C THR A 239 11.55 -37.48 -21.27
N PRO A 240 11.46 -36.15 -21.49
CA PRO A 240 11.73 -35.55 -22.80
C PRO A 240 13.20 -35.76 -23.22
N PRO A 241 13.51 -35.86 -24.53
CA PRO A 241 14.89 -35.98 -24.98
C PRO A 241 15.65 -34.67 -24.78
N ASN A 242 16.91 -34.78 -24.33
CA ASN A 242 17.81 -33.64 -24.20
C ASN A 242 18.12 -32.98 -25.56
N PRO A 243 18.28 -31.65 -25.61
CA PRO A 243 18.65 -30.94 -26.82
C PRO A 243 20.10 -31.26 -27.25
N PRO A 244 20.39 -31.24 -28.56
CA PRO A 244 21.72 -31.57 -29.08
C PRO A 244 22.74 -30.48 -28.74
N VAL A 245 23.90 -30.90 -28.26
CA VAL A 245 25.08 -30.06 -28.05
C VAL A 245 25.69 -29.72 -29.41
N THR A 246 25.58 -28.46 -29.84
CA THR A 246 26.32 -27.94 -30.99
C THR A 246 27.78 -27.69 -30.61
N SER A 247 28.70 -28.45 -31.20
CA SER A 247 30.14 -28.21 -31.12
C SER A 247 30.54 -26.95 -31.90
N PRO A 248 31.54 -26.17 -31.44
CA PRO A 248 32.00 -24.99 -32.15
C PRO A 248 32.89 -25.37 -33.33
N HIS A 249 32.48 -24.98 -34.54
CA HIS A 249 33.28 -25.14 -35.74
C HIS A 249 34.40 -24.07 -35.74
N ARG A 250 35.64 -24.55 -35.63
CA ARG A 250 36.87 -23.80 -35.95
C ARG A 250 36.93 -23.56 -37.47
N GLY A 251 37.21 -22.33 -37.89
CA GLY A 251 37.30 -21.97 -39.31
C GLY A 251 38.14 -20.72 -39.57
N ARG A 252 39.46 -20.95 -39.61
CA ARG A 252 40.54 -20.34 -40.42
C ARG A 252 40.70 -18.82 -40.51
#